data_AF-A0AB33BI27-F1
#
_entry.id   AF-A0AB33BI27-F1
#
_cell.length_a   1.000
_cell.length_b   1.000
_cell.length_c   1.000
_cell.angle_alpha   90.00
_cell.angle_beta   90.00
_cell.angle_gamma   90.00
#
_symmetry.space_group_name_H-M   'P 1'
#
loop_
_entity.id
_entity.type
_entity.pdbx_description
1 polymer ?
#
loop_
_entity_poly.entity_id
_entity_poly.type
_entity_poly.pdbx_seq_one_letter_code
_entity_poly.pdbx_strand_id
1 'polypeptide(L)'
;MIGLLTILLTACGDRLTATNLPTSETSNLPVVQGRISEVAPPALIQELRPSLERYAPQVTILSPLAEEVFDDTQVIVKLQVSDLPIFQDDTLKLGSHLSLIVDNEPAAAIYDLKQPIILENLAPGTHTLRVFALRPWQESFKNDGAFAETTFHILTKTGKNAPDHNLPLLTYSSPQGIYGAEPILLDFYLSNAPLRLSNTANGDNNLQDWRIRVTVNGESFLLDTWEPIYLKGFAKGNNWVQLEFIDGQGNKVENEFNTSVRVISFDPSYQDGLSQLVRGDLSPTIARSIVDPNYQTIPSLEEETPFIEPETSIVEEENPVVEETPVIELESPIVEENPVIEPESPVIEPESPIVEENPVIEPESPIVEEKPVETETVEKLEETPEAIESPLTTIPETKEINEPAPGIQPPLEVEPIPEPQNNSEQKITIFDRVQQTVNRFQSPSSPAEKDIELPTLDPQLFSNVERS
;
A
#
# COMPACT_ATOMS: atom_id res chain seq x y z
N MET A 1 -36.71 38.56 -23.73
CA MET A 1 -35.53 37.86 -24.26
C MET A 1 -34.68 37.47 -23.06
N ILE A 2 -34.73 36.20 -22.65
CA ILE A 2 -34.02 35.70 -21.46
C ILE A 2 -32.74 35.05 -21.95
N GLY A 3 -31.59 35.62 -21.60
CA GLY A 3 -30.28 35.09 -21.97
C GLY A 3 -29.86 34.00 -21.00
N LEU A 4 -29.81 32.75 -21.46
CA LEU A 4 -29.26 31.63 -20.72
C LEU A 4 -27.72 31.69 -20.84
N LEU A 5 -27.00 31.86 -19.73
CA LEU A 5 -25.55 31.86 -19.71
C LEU A 5 -25.04 30.53 -19.14
N THR A 6 -24.83 29.55 -20.02
CA THR A 6 -24.18 28.27 -19.66
C THR A 6 -22.66 28.45 -19.67
N ILE A 7 -22.04 28.40 -18.50
CA ILE A 7 -20.58 28.37 -18.35
C ILE A 7 -20.15 26.92 -18.17
N LEU A 8 -19.50 26.35 -19.19
CA LEU A 8 -18.70 25.14 -19.01
C LEU A 8 -17.33 25.54 -18.45
N LEU A 9 -16.95 24.96 -17.31
CA LEU A 9 -15.59 25.03 -16.78
C LEU A 9 -14.88 23.70 -17.03
N THR A 10 -14.11 23.63 -18.11
CA THR A 10 -13.06 22.63 -18.25
C THR A 10 -11.85 23.07 -17.43
N ALA A 11 -11.65 22.46 -16.26
CA ALA A 11 -10.46 22.65 -15.45
C ALA A 11 -9.43 21.56 -15.77
N CYS A 12 -8.40 21.91 -16.54
CA CYS A 12 -7.13 21.19 -16.52
C CYS A 12 -6.14 22.07 -15.74
N GLY A 13 -5.49 21.49 -14.73
CA GLY A 13 -4.50 22.19 -13.93
C GLY A 13 -3.54 21.16 -13.33
N ASP A 14 -2.34 21.10 -13.90
CA ASP A 14 -1.22 20.36 -13.32
C ASP A 14 -0.82 21.07 -12.01
N ARG A 15 -0.81 20.36 -10.86
CA ARG A 15 -0.50 20.97 -9.56
C ARG A 15 0.93 20.73 -9.09
N LEU A 16 1.70 19.91 -9.80
CA LEU A 16 3.09 19.62 -9.46
C LEU A 16 3.99 20.86 -9.58
N THR A 17 4.37 21.43 -8.44
CA THR A 17 5.37 22.50 -8.38
C THR A 17 6.77 21.89 -8.21
N ALA A 18 7.55 21.89 -9.29
CA ALA A 18 8.96 21.49 -9.24
C ALA A 18 9.76 22.49 -8.38
N THR A 19 10.56 21.99 -7.43
CA THR A 19 11.29 22.84 -6.49
C THR A 19 12.70 23.15 -6.98
N ASN A 20 12.91 24.37 -7.48
CA ASN A 20 14.22 25.00 -7.61
C ASN A 20 14.25 26.27 -6.74
N LEU A 21 15.13 26.32 -5.73
CA LEU A 21 15.36 27.56 -4.96
C LEU A 21 16.15 28.58 -5.80
N PRO A 22 15.99 29.90 -5.53
CA PRO A 22 16.06 30.89 -6.60
C PRO A 22 17.46 31.38 -6.96
N THR A 23 17.65 31.67 -8.25
CA THR A 23 18.54 32.73 -8.75
C THR A 23 17.77 33.49 -9.84
N SER A 24 18.06 34.79 -9.96
CA SER A 24 17.17 35.83 -10.51
C SER A 24 16.59 35.61 -11.93
N GLU A 25 15.35 36.09 -12.09
CA GLU A 25 14.64 36.48 -13.33
C GLU A 25 15.15 35.95 -14.69
N THR A 26 14.39 35.05 -15.32
CA THR A 26 14.02 35.10 -16.76
C THR A 26 12.72 34.30 -16.96
N SER A 27 11.88 34.67 -17.95
CA SER A 27 10.56 34.07 -18.16
C SER A 27 10.53 32.93 -19.19
N ASN A 28 9.47 32.10 -19.06
CA ASN A 28 8.83 31.21 -20.03
C ASN A 28 9.18 29.71 -20.04
N LEU A 29 8.07 28.95 -20.10
CA LEU A 29 7.88 27.49 -20.29
C LEU A 29 8.15 26.59 -19.07
N PRO A 30 7.27 25.61 -18.81
CA PRO A 30 7.42 24.69 -17.69
C PRO A 30 8.56 23.71 -17.97
N VAL A 31 9.54 23.71 -17.07
CA VAL A 31 10.60 22.70 -17.05
C VAL A 31 10.02 21.43 -16.45
N VAL A 32 9.49 20.55 -17.30
CA VAL A 32 9.16 19.17 -16.93
C VAL A 32 10.48 18.38 -16.82
N GLN A 33 11.24 18.64 -15.76
CA GLN A 33 12.39 17.84 -15.34
C GLN A 33 11.92 16.74 -14.41
N GLY A 34 11.16 15.82 -14.98
CA GLY A 34 10.58 14.69 -14.27
C GLY A 34 10.13 13.60 -15.22
N ARG A 35 10.25 12.34 -14.78
CA ARG A 35 9.49 11.23 -15.35
C ARG A 35 8.11 11.16 -14.72
N ILE A 36 7.97 11.59 -13.46
CA ILE A 36 6.73 11.48 -12.72
C ILE A 36 5.82 12.66 -13.05
N SER A 37 4.59 12.35 -13.44
CA SER A 37 3.57 13.36 -13.79
C SER A 37 2.25 13.05 -13.12
N GLU A 38 1.65 14.06 -12.49
CA GLU A 38 0.24 14.03 -12.08
C GLU A 38 -0.66 13.99 -13.31
N VAL A 39 -1.74 13.23 -13.24
CA VAL A 39 -2.75 13.09 -14.28
C VAL A 39 -4.15 13.02 -13.68
N ALA A 40 -5.18 13.15 -14.52
CA ALA A 40 -6.55 12.92 -14.10
C ALA A 40 -6.79 11.46 -13.63
N PRO A 41 -7.74 11.23 -12.70
CA PRO A 41 -8.14 9.88 -12.30
C PRO A 41 -8.63 9.03 -13.49
N PRO A 42 -8.49 7.69 -13.46
CA PRO A 42 -9.01 6.79 -14.48
C PRO A 42 -10.50 6.98 -14.79
N ALA A 43 -10.90 6.81 -16.05
CA ALA A 43 -12.26 7.14 -16.51
C ALA A 43 -13.36 6.36 -15.77
N LEU A 44 -13.18 5.06 -15.54
CA LEU A 44 -14.14 4.25 -14.77
C LEU A 44 -14.22 4.69 -13.30
N ILE A 45 -13.10 5.11 -12.69
CA ILE A 45 -13.09 5.67 -11.34
C ILE A 45 -13.90 6.98 -11.29
N GLN A 46 -13.79 7.83 -12.33
CA GLN A 46 -14.62 9.04 -12.44
C GLN A 46 -16.12 8.72 -12.63
N GLU A 47 -16.48 7.67 -13.38
CA GLU A 47 -17.87 7.23 -13.52
C GLU A 47 -18.44 6.68 -12.20
N LEU A 48 -17.65 5.88 -11.47
CA LEU A 48 -18.09 5.21 -10.25
C LEU A 48 -18.14 6.12 -9.02
N ARG A 49 -17.21 7.09 -8.89
CA ARG A 49 -17.07 7.93 -7.68
C ARG A 49 -18.40 8.55 -7.19
N PRO A 50 -19.26 9.15 -8.04
CA PRO A 50 -20.52 9.76 -7.60
C PRO A 50 -21.47 8.84 -6.83
N SER A 51 -21.40 7.52 -7.01
CA SER A 51 -22.21 6.56 -6.25
C SER A 51 -21.82 6.47 -4.76
N LEU A 52 -20.56 6.82 -4.44
CA LEU A 52 -19.99 6.77 -3.10
C LEU A 52 -20.03 8.10 -2.36
N GLU A 53 -20.20 9.23 -3.06
CA GLU A 53 -20.27 10.58 -2.45
C GLU A 53 -21.53 10.82 -1.58
N ARG A 54 -22.42 9.82 -1.49
CA ARG A 54 -23.55 9.81 -0.55
C ARG A 54 -23.18 9.34 0.87
N TYR A 55 -21.97 8.81 1.05
CA TYR A 55 -21.50 8.20 2.30
C TYR A 55 -20.53 9.11 3.04
N ALA A 56 -20.72 9.26 4.35
CA ALA A 56 -19.84 9.96 5.27
C ALA A 56 -19.37 9.01 6.39
N PRO A 57 -18.50 8.02 6.06
CA PRO A 57 -18.09 6.96 6.98
C PRO A 57 -17.68 7.49 8.36
N GLN A 58 -18.18 6.83 9.40
CA GLN A 58 -17.79 7.03 10.78
C GLN A 58 -17.05 5.78 11.26
N VAL A 59 -15.75 5.89 11.50
CA VAL A 59 -14.85 4.81 11.92
C VAL A 59 -14.57 4.96 13.42
N THR A 60 -14.63 3.87 14.17
CA THR A 60 -14.33 3.87 15.61
C THR A 60 -13.53 2.62 15.98
N ILE A 61 -12.48 2.81 16.78
CA ILE A 61 -11.74 1.72 17.42
C ILE A 61 -12.38 1.50 18.80
N LEU A 62 -12.93 0.31 19.01
CA LEU A 62 -13.57 -0.11 20.27
C LEU A 62 -12.60 -0.87 21.18
N SER A 63 -11.57 -1.48 20.59
CA SER A 63 -10.43 -2.11 21.29
C SER A 63 -9.27 -2.21 20.30
N PRO A 64 -8.01 -1.94 20.70
CA PRO A 64 -7.58 -1.53 22.05
C PRO A 64 -8.10 -0.14 22.44
N LEU A 65 -8.29 0.08 23.74
CA LEU A 65 -8.59 1.39 24.31
C LEU A 65 -7.31 2.24 24.36
N ALA A 66 -7.48 3.57 24.44
CA ALA A 66 -6.36 4.48 24.58
C ALA A 66 -5.58 4.21 25.88
N GLU A 67 -4.27 4.07 25.77
CA GLU A 67 -3.31 3.76 26.83
C GLU A 67 -3.56 2.39 27.52
N GLU A 68 -4.29 1.48 26.87
CA GLU A 68 -4.50 0.10 27.35
C GLU A 68 -3.16 -0.68 27.35
N VAL A 69 -2.92 -1.47 28.39
CA VAL A 69 -1.72 -2.31 28.54
C VAL A 69 -2.11 -3.78 28.49
N PHE A 70 -1.48 -4.55 27.60
CA PHE A 70 -1.70 -5.99 27.47
C PHE A 70 -0.49 -6.78 27.98
N ASP A 71 -0.77 -7.89 28.68
CA ASP A 71 0.24 -8.87 29.14
C ASP A 71 0.59 -9.92 28.05
N ASP A 72 -0.14 -9.94 26.93
CA ASP A 72 0.09 -10.80 25.77
C ASP A 72 0.58 -9.99 24.57
N THR A 73 1.36 -10.62 23.70
CA THR A 73 1.80 -10.11 22.38
C THR A 73 0.71 -10.20 21.30
N GLN A 74 -0.45 -10.80 21.61
CA GLN A 74 -1.63 -10.82 20.77
C GLN A 74 -2.70 -9.82 21.23
N VAL A 75 -3.22 -9.00 20.30
CA VAL A 75 -4.30 -8.05 20.57
C VAL A 75 -5.44 -8.26 19.58
N ILE A 76 -6.65 -8.46 20.12
CA ILE A 76 -7.88 -8.56 19.34
C ILE A 76 -8.41 -7.14 19.08
N VAL A 77 -8.34 -6.70 17.84
CA VAL A 77 -8.85 -5.39 17.43
C VAL A 77 -10.36 -5.49 17.19
N LYS A 78 -11.12 -4.54 17.76
CA LYS A 78 -12.56 -4.40 17.54
C LYS A 78 -12.81 -3.04 16.91
N LEU A 79 -13.36 -3.04 15.71
CA LEU A 79 -13.71 -1.83 14.97
C LEU A 79 -15.23 -1.72 14.83
N GLN A 80 -15.68 -0.49 14.63
CA GLN A 80 -17.02 -0.19 14.14
C GLN A 80 -16.87 0.76 12.94
N VAL A 81 -17.67 0.52 11.90
CA VAL A 81 -17.92 1.49 10.83
C VAL A 81 -19.43 1.67 10.68
N SER A 82 -19.86 2.91 10.48
CA SER A 82 -21.23 3.24 10.08
C SER A 82 -21.22 4.23 8.91
N ASP A 83 -22.37 4.33 8.22
CA ASP A 83 -22.56 5.07 6.97
C ASP A 83 -21.59 4.72 5.82
N LEU A 84 -21.03 3.52 5.82
CA LEU A 84 -20.33 2.93 4.68
C LEU A 84 -20.53 1.41 4.69
N PRO A 85 -21.14 0.81 3.65
CA PRO A 85 -21.13 -0.64 3.50
C PRO A 85 -19.72 -1.06 3.08
N ILE A 86 -19.02 -1.77 3.97
CA ILE A 86 -17.77 -2.46 3.62
C ILE A 86 -18.08 -3.85 3.08
N PHE A 87 -17.37 -4.26 2.04
CA PHE A 87 -17.47 -5.57 1.39
C PHE A 87 -16.35 -5.74 0.36
N GLN A 88 -16.08 -6.97 -0.06
CA GLN A 88 -15.21 -7.28 -1.19
C GLN A 88 -16.03 -7.95 -2.30
N ASP A 89 -15.97 -7.43 -3.52
CA ASP A 89 -16.50 -8.13 -4.70
C ASP A 89 -15.71 -9.42 -4.95
N ASP A 90 -16.43 -10.49 -5.29
CA ASP A 90 -15.84 -11.81 -5.39
C ASP A 90 -14.99 -12.02 -6.66
N THR A 91 -15.20 -11.24 -7.70
CA THR A 91 -14.51 -11.39 -9.00
C THR A 91 -13.27 -10.51 -9.08
N LEU A 92 -13.44 -9.21 -8.81
CA LEU A 92 -12.42 -8.18 -8.92
C LEU A 92 -11.57 -8.07 -7.65
N LYS A 93 -12.04 -8.62 -6.52
CA LYS A 93 -11.42 -8.52 -5.20
C LYS A 93 -11.23 -7.07 -4.72
N LEU A 94 -12.06 -6.16 -5.22
CA LEU A 94 -12.16 -4.75 -4.81
C LEU A 94 -13.45 -4.48 -4.05
N GLY A 95 -13.49 -3.41 -3.27
CA GLY A 95 -14.71 -2.94 -2.61
C GLY A 95 -14.39 -1.93 -1.52
N SER A 96 -15.41 -1.25 -0.99
CA SER A 96 -15.22 -0.31 0.12
C SER A 96 -14.76 -1.06 1.37
N HIS A 97 -13.77 -0.52 2.08
CA HIS A 97 -13.12 -1.23 3.19
C HIS A 97 -12.49 -0.27 4.20
N LEU A 98 -12.03 -0.81 5.33
CA LEU A 98 -11.15 -0.09 6.24
C LEU A 98 -9.69 -0.46 5.94
N SER A 99 -8.84 0.55 5.88
CA SER A 99 -7.39 0.43 5.98
C SER A 99 -7.01 0.39 7.45
N LEU A 100 -6.23 -0.60 7.88
CA LEU A 100 -5.70 -0.73 9.25
C LEU A 100 -4.17 -0.73 9.21
N ILE A 101 -3.56 0.21 9.93
CA ILE A 101 -2.11 0.36 10.06
C ILE A 101 -1.74 0.25 11.53
N VAL A 102 -0.77 -0.61 11.84
CA VAL A 102 -0.08 -0.64 13.15
C VAL A 102 1.30 -0.02 12.95
N ASP A 103 1.67 0.91 13.81
CA ASP A 103 2.92 1.66 13.75
C ASP A 103 3.16 2.24 12.35
N ASN A 104 4.28 1.93 11.72
CA ASN A 104 4.58 2.29 10.33
C ASN A 104 4.63 1.07 9.39
N GLU A 105 3.89 0.00 9.71
CA GLU A 105 3.81 -1.18 8.83
C GLU A 105 2.94 -0.89 7.57
N PRO A 106 3.04 -1.72 6.52
CA PRO A 106 2.08 -1.73 5.42
C PRO A 106 0.63 -1.94 5.89
N ALA A 107 -0.32 -1.29 5.22
CA ALA A 107 -1.72 -1.32 5.62
C ALA A 107 -2.41 -2.65 5.28
N ALA A 108 -3.22 -3.16 6.21
CA ALA A 108 -4.10 -4.30 6.01
C ALA A 108 -5.51 -3.84 5.62
N ALA A 109 -6.07 -4.44 4.57
CA ALA A 109 -7.44 -4.18 4.13
C ALA A 109 -8.44 -5.07 4.88
N ILE A 110 -9.43 -4.45 5.53
CA ILE A 110 -10.49 -5.08 6.32
C ILE A 110 -11.83 -4.87 5.62
N TYR A 111 -12.34 -5.94 5.00
CA TYR A 111 -13.59 -5.95 4.22
C TYR A 111 -14.81 -6.47 5.00
N ASP A 112 -14.60 -7.18 6.12
CA ASP A 112 -15.66 -7.71 6.99
C ASP A 112 -15.24 -7.55 8.46
N LEU A 113 -16.18 -7.10 9.30
CA LEU A 113 -16.02 -6.95 10.75
C LEU A 113 -16.67 -8.08 11.56
N LYS A 114 -17.28 -9.07 10.91
CA LYS A 114 -17.78 -10.29 11.56
C LYS A 114 -16.64 -11.24 11.95
N GLN A 115 -15.53 -11.21 11.21
CA GLN A 115 -14.33 -12.00 11.52
C GLN A 115 -13.47 -11.28 12.57
N PRO A 116 -12.81 -12.02 13.49
CA PRO A 116 -11.90 -11.42 14.45
C PRO A 116 -10.64 -10.89 13.75
N ILE A 117 -10.31 -9.63 14.01
CA ILE A 117 -9.06 -9.00 13.59
C ILE A 117 -8.05 -9.18 14.71
N ILE A 118 -6.93 -9.83 14.43
CA ILE A 118 -5.94 -10.16 15.47
C ILE A 118 -4.55 -9.70 15.02
N LEU A 119 -3.97 -8.84 15.85
CA LEU A 119 -2.55 -8.50 15.82
C LEU A 119 -1.81 -9.60 16.57
N GLU A 120 -0.79 -10.17 15.94
CA GLU A 120 0.03 -11.24 16.53
C GLU A 120 1.50 -10.82 16.45
N ASN A 121 2.33 -11.38 17.34
CA ASN A 121 3.77 -11.14 17.37
C ASN A 121 4.16 -9.67 17.61
N LEU A 122 3.31 -8.91 18.33
CA LEU A 122 3.64 -7.54 18.73
C LEU A 122 4.85 -7.53 19.68
N ALA A 123 5.80 -6.63 19.43
CA ALA A 123 6.95 -6.45 20.30
C ALA A 123 6.55 -5.78 21.62
N PRO A 124 7.28 -6.02 22.73
CA PRO A 124 7.07 -5.23 23.95
C PRO A 124 7.33 -3.74 23.72
N GLY A 125 6.40 -2.88 24.11
CA GLY A 125 6.48 -1.43 23.94
C GLY A 125 5.14 -0.76 23.62
N THR A 126 5.22 0.50 23.21
CA THR A 126 4.09 1.28 22.69
C THR A 126 3.85 0.98 21.22
N HIS A 127 2.58 0.98 20.84
CA HIS A 127 2.09 0.89 19.48
C HIS A 127 0.99 1.92 19.21
N THR A 128 0.90 2.37 17.96
CA THR A 128 -0.22 3.21 17.50
C THR A 128 -0.98 2.50 16.39
N LEU A 129 -2.28 2.34 16.59
CA LEU A 129 -3.22 1.78 15.63
C LEU A 129 -3.96 2.92 14.93
N ARG A 130 -3.91 2.96 13.60
CA ARG A 130 -4.61 3.94 12.76
C ARG A 130 -5.53 3.21 11.78
N VAL A 131 -6.77 3.69 11.67
CA VAL A 131 -7.80 3.07 10.85
C VAL A 131 -8.57 4.12 10.07
N PHE A 132 -8.78 3.93 8.76
CA PHE A 132 -9.56 4.86 7.94
C PHE A 132 -10.31 4.18 6.79
N ALA A 133 -11.42 4.80 6.38
CA ALA A 133 -12.26 4.28 5.31
C ALA A 133 -11.69 4.53 3.91
N LEU A 134 -11.74 3.51 3.06
CA LEU A 134 -11.30 3.52 1.66
C LEU A 134 -12.43 3.18 0.69
N ARG A 135 -12.41 3.85 -0.46
CA ARG A 135 -13.17 3.48 -1.67
C ARG A 135 -12.56 2.22 -2.31
N PRO A 136 -13.26 1.55 -3.25
CA PRO A 136 -12.80 0.30 -3.87
C PRO A 136 -11.44 0.38 -4.57
N TRP A 137 -11.09 1.56 -5.10
CA TRP A 137 -9.82 1.88 -5.74
C TRP A 137 -8.82 2.58 -4.80
N GLN A 138 -8.91 2.33 -3.50
CA GLN A 138 -7.97 2.77 -2.45
C GLN A 138 -7.93 4.28 -2.14
N GLU A 139 -8.75 5.12 -2.80
CA GLU A 139 -8.95 6.52 -2.38
C GLU A 139 -9.63 6.60 -1.00
N SER A 140 -9.01 7.29 -0.05
CA SER A 140 -9.59 7.50 1.28
C SER A 140 -10.74 8.50 1.30
N PHE A 141 -11.70 8.27 2.19
CA PHE A 141 -12.70 9.25 2.56
C PHE A 141 -12.06 10.27 3.50
N LYS A 142 -12.26 11.58 3.25
CA LYS A 142 -11.65 12.68 4.01
C LYS A 142 -12.63 13.42 4.92
N ASN A 143 -13.84 12.90 5.10
CA ASN A 143 -14.85 13.52 5.97
C ASN A 143 -14.47 13.38 7.45
N ASP A 144 -15.04 14.25 8.29
CA ASP A 144 -14.96 14.09 9.73
C ASP A 144 -15.55 12.74 10.16
N GLY A 145 -14.86 12.04 11.07
CA GLY A 145 -15.14 10.66 11.46
C GLY A 145 -14.60 9.56 10.53
N ALA A 146 -14.03 9.84 9.35
CA ALA A 146 -13.55 8.80 8.43
C ALA A 146 -12.23 8.11 8.87
N PHE A 147 -11.60 8.59 9.96
CA PHE A 147 -10.34 8.11 10.52
C PHE A 147 -10.44 8.02 12.04
N ALA A 148 -9.80 6.98 12.59
CA ALA A 148 -9.63 6.78 14.02
C ALA A 148 -8.18 6.39 14.33
N GLU A 149 -7.71 6.80 15.50
CA GLU A 149 -6.37 6.52 16.01
C GLU A 149 -6.45 6.16 17.49
N THR A 150 -5.61 5.23 17.94
CA THR A 150 -5.39 4.95 19.36
C THR A 150 -3.96 4.49 19.60
N THR A 151 -3.44 4.79 20.79
CA THR A 151 -2.12 4.34 21.26
C THR A 151 -2.32 3.36 22.40
N PHE A 152 -1.59 2.24 22.41
CA PHE A 152 -1.69 1.17 23.40
C PHE A 152 -0.31 0.54 23.65
N HIS A 153 -0.21 -0.37 24.62
CA HIS A 153 1.07 -0.89 25.10
C HIS A 153 1.06 -2.42 25.28
N ILE A 154 2.19 -3.06 24.96
CA ILE A 154 2.46 -4.48 25.17
C ILE A 154 3.53 -4.60 26.25
N LEU A 155 3.20 -5.20 27.38
CA LEU A 155 3.99 -5.33 28.63
C LEU A 155 4.41 -4.01 29.31
N THR A 156 4.85 -3.00 28.55
CA THR A 156 5.37 -1.74 29.10
C THR A 156 5.31 -0.60 28.08
N LYS A 157 5.32 0.65 28.56
CA LYS A 157 5.28 1.85 27.71
C LYS A 157 6.68 2.26 27.26
N THR A 158 6.83 2.56 25.96
CA THR A 158 8.05 3.10 25.34
C THR A 158 7.78 4.42 24.61
N GLY A 159 8.85 5.13 24.22
CA GLY A 159 8.76 6.35 23.39
C GLY A 159 8.71 6.12 21.87
N LYS A 160 9.07 4.92 21.38
CA LYS A 160 8.93 4.54 19.96
C LYS A 160 7.45 4.31 19.63
N ASN A 161 7.04 4.62 18.40
CA ASN A 161 5.68 4.45 17.88
C ASN A 161 4.65 5.27 18.68
N ALA A 162 5.06 6.40 19.25
CA ALA A 162 4.22 7.23 20.11
C ALA A 162 4.16 8.67 19.54
N PRO A 163 3.21 8.98 18.64
CA PRO A 163 3.06 10.32 18.10
C PRO A 163 2.60 11.30 19.18
N ASP A 164 3.07 12.55 19.09
CA ASP A 164 2.45 13.65 19.86
C ASP A 164 1.15 14.04 19.17
N HIS A 165 0.02 13.72 19.83
CA HIS A 165 -1.32 14.04 19.33
C HIS A 165 -1.63 15.56 19.32
N ASN A 166 -0.72 16.44 19.77
CA ASN A 166 -0.83 17.89 19.61
C ASN A 166 -0.09 18.42 18.37
N LEU A 167 0.72 17.59 17.72
CA LEU A 167 1.49 17.94 16.52
C LEU A 167 0.81 17.37 15.26
N PRO A 168 1.05 17.98 14.08
CA PRO A 168 0.59 17.43 12.81
C PRO A 168 1.14 16.01 12.60
N LEU A 169 0.28 15.13 12.09
CA LEU A 169 0.62 13.74 11.83
C LEU A 169 0.24 13.34 10.40
N LEU A 170 1.21 12.73 9.71
CA LEU A 170 1.09 12.14 8.40
C LEU A 170 0.97 10.61 8.50
N THR A 171 -0.05 10.08 7.82
CA THR A 171 -0.27 8.64 7.67
C THR A 171 -0.15 8.27 6.20
N TYR A 172 0.89 7.53 5.83
CA TYR A 172 1.05 6.98 4.48
C TYR A 172 -0.09 5.99 4.20
N SER A 173 -0.86 6.17 3.11
CA SER A 173 -1.91 5.22 2.70
C SER A 173 -1.53 4.47 1.43
N SER A 174 -1.12 5.17 0.37
CA SER A 174 -0.86 4.59 -0.94
C SER A 174 0.18 5.40 -1.71
N PRO A 175 0.97 4.77 -2.60
CA PRO A 175 0.82 3.39 -3.08
C PRO A 175 1.49 2.32 -2.20
N GLN A 176 0.95 1.10 -2.22
CA GLN A 176 1.54 -0.10 -1.63
C GLN A 176 1.22 -1.35 -2.46
N GLY A 177 2.11 -2.35 -2.50
CA GLY A 177 1.86 -3.59 -3.23
C GLY A 177 2.46 -3.62 -4.65
N ILE A 178 1.79 -4.37 -5.53
CA ILE A 178 2.14 -4.52 -6.95
C ILE A 178 1.04 -3.84 -7.77
N TYR A 179 1.42 -3.01 -8.73
CA TYR A 179 0.51 -2.32 -9.65
C TYR A 179 0.75 -2.83 -11.08
N GLY A 180 -0.32 -3.22 -11.77
CA GLY A 180 -0.30 -3.65 -13.18
C GLY A 180 -0.78 -2.59 -14.18
N ALA A 181 -1.01 -1.38 -13.71
CA ALA A 181 -1.56 -0.29 -14.49
C ALA A 181 -1.09 1.07 -13.98
N GLU A 182 -1.14 2.07 -14.87
CA GLU A 182 -0.97 3.47 -14.57
C GLU A 182 -2.20 4.27 -15.02
N PRO A 183 -2.58 5.34 -14.31
CA PRO A 183 -1.85 5.93 -13.19
C PRO A 183 -1.99 5.20 -11.86
N ILE A 184 -0.96 5.31 -11.02
CA ILE A 184 -0.92 4.80 -9.66
C ILE A 184 -1.42 5.89 -8.70
N LEU A 185 -2.30 5.53 -7.78
CA LEU A 185 -2.80 6.41 -6.73
C LEU A 185 -1.70 6.72 -5.71
N LEU A 186 -1.51 8.01 -5.40
CA LEU A 186 -0.84 8.47 -4.19
C LEU A 186 -1.90 9.08 -3.25
N ASP A 187 -1.94 8.59 -2.02
CA ASP A 187 -2.87 9.07 -1.00
C ASP A 187 -2.27 8.96 0.41
N PHE A 188 -2.71 9.86 1.29
CA PHE A 188 -2.23 9.99 2.66
C PHE A 188 -3.30 10.62 3.57
N TYR A 189 -3.32 10.23 4.84
CA TYR A 189 -4.18 10.86 5.85
C TYR A 189 -3.39 11.91 6.64
N LEU A 190 -4.03 13.03 6.95
CA LEU A 190 -3.51 14.03 7.87
C LEU A 190 -4.42 14.13 9.09
N SER A 191 -3.84 14.00 10.28
CA SER A 191 -4.50 14.32 11.55
C SER A 191 -3.75 15.46 12.23
N ASN A 192 -4.49 16.31 12.96
CA ASN A 192 -3.96 17.48 13.69
C ASN A 192 -3.15 18.50 12.86
N ALA A 193 -3.21 18.43 11.53
CA ALA A 193 -2.61 19.40 10.63
C ALA A 193 -3.43 20.72 10.62
N PRO A 194 -2.79 21.90 10.73
CA PRO A 194 -3.49 23.18 10.65
C PRO A 194 -4.24 23.35 9.31
N LEU A 195 -5.42 23.95 9.36
CA LEU A 195 -6.15 24.33 8.15
C LEU A 195 -5.37 25.40 7.40
N ARG A 196 -4.95 25.14 6.16
CA ARG A 196 -4.25 26.14 5.32
C ARG A 196 -5.19 27.30 5.00
N LEU A 197 -5.04 28.42 5.72
CA LEU A 197 -5.80 29.65 5.48
C LEU A 197 -5.08 30.54 4.46
N SER A 198 -5.70 30.80 3.31
CA SER A 198 -5.12 31.58 2.20
C SER A 198 -4.79 33.06 2.50
N ASN A 199 -4.97 33.51 3.75
CA ASN A 199 -4.65 34.86 4.22
C ASN A 199 -4.39 34.85 5.74
N THR A 200 -3.14 34.67 6.15
CA THR A 200 -2.68 35.10 7.49
C THR A 200 -1.57 36.13 7.34
N ALA A 201 -1.94 37.41 7.37
CA ALA A 201 -1.02 38.54 7.29
C ALA A 201 -0.15 38.75 8.56
N ASN A 202 -0.07 37.74 9.43
CA ASN A 202 0.70 37.73 10.67
C ASN A 202 1.72 36.58 10.58
N GLY A 203 2.88 36.87 10.00
CA GLY A 203 3.87 35.87 9.60
C GLY A 203 4.76 35.38 10.74
N ASP A 204 4.26 34.43 11.54
CA ASP A 204 5.08 33.67 12.51
C ASP A 204 4.66 32.19 12.68
N ASN A 205 3.50 31.78 12.15
CA ASN A 205 3.01 30.41 12.25
C ASN A 205 3.41 29.55 11.03
N ASN A 206 4.68 29.15 10.97
CA ASN A 206 5.26 28.34 9.89
C ASN A 206 4.52 27.03 9.57
N LEU A 207 3.82 26.46 10.54
CA LEU A 207 3.00 25.24 10.37
C LEU A 207 1.66 25.49 9.64
N GLN A 208 1.20 26.74 9.50
CA GLN A 208 0.00 27.06 8.69
C GLN A 208 0.28 26.92 7.20
N ASP A 209 1.56 26.98 6.81
CA ASP A 209 2.01 26.85 5.43
C ASP A 209 2.62 25.48 5.11
N TRP A 210 2.25 24.44 5.87
CA TRP A 210 2.72 23.06 5.67
C TRP A 210 2.58 22.57 4.23
N ARG A 211 3.45 21.64 3.84
CA ARG A 211 3.41 20.89 2.57
C ARG A 211 3.73 19.42 2.84
N ILE A 212 3.37 18.53 1.92
CA ILE A 212 3.93 17.17 1.88
C ILE A 212 4.98 17.14 0.78
N ARG A 213 6.23 16.80 1.13
CA ARG A 213 7.25 16.44 0.13
C ARG A 213 7.01 15.01 -0.27
N VAL A 214 6.69 14.80 -1.55
CA VAL A 214 6.71 13.49 -2.17
C VAL A 214 8.07 13.33 -2.85
N THR A 215 8.68 12.16 -2.72
CA THR A 215 9.83 11.77 -3.55
C THR A 215 9.62 10.37 -4.12
N VAL A 216 9.70 10.24 -5.44
CA VAL A 216 9.56 8.97 -6.16
C VAL A 216 10.85 8.71 -6.93
N ASN A 217 11.56 7.62 -6.62
CA ASN A 217 12.83 7.26 -7.26
C ASN A 217 13.89 8.39 -7.29
N GLY A 218 13.86 9.32 -6.32
CA GLY A 218 14.77 10.47 -6.23
C GLY A 218 14.26 11.76 -6.89
N GLU A 219 13.10 11.72 -7.56
CA GLU A 219 12.41 12.89 -8.10
C GLU A 219 11.43 13.43 -7.06
N SER A 220 11.58 14.70 -6.65
CA SER A 220 10.76 15.31 -5.58
C SER A 220 9.82 16.40 -6.08
N PHE A 221 8.59 16.41 -5.56
CA PHE A 221 7.62 17.48 -5.73
C PHE A 221 6.88 17.76 -4.42
N LEU A 222 6.17 18.89 -4.35
CA LEU A 222 5.42 19.31 -3.17
C LEU A 222 3.91 19.25 -3.43
N LEU A 223 3.17 18.77 -2.44
CA LEU A 223 1.71 18.83 -2.37
C LEU A 223 1.27 19.75 -1.22
N ASP A 224 0.18 20.47 -1.42
CA ASP A 224 -0.33 21.45 -0.46
C ASP A 224 -1.84 21.36 -0.21
N THR A 225 -2.52 20.44 -0.89
CA THR A 225 -3.88 20.03 -0.55
C THR A 225 -3.88 18.64 0.06
N TRP A 226 -4.86 18.38 0.93
CA TRP A 226 -5.06 17.06 1.51
C TRP A 226 -6.00 16.23 0.62
N GLU A 227 -5.54 15.96 -0.60
CA GLU A 227 -6.31 15.30 -1.64
C GLU A 227 -5.49 14.15 -2.26
N PRO A 228 -6.13 13.04 -2.68
CA PRO A 228 -5.47 12.00 -3.46
C PRO A 228 -5.09 12.51 -4.85
N ILE A 229 -3.95 12.05 -5.36
CA ILE A 229 -3.50 12.34 -6.73
C ILE A 229 -3.15 11.06 -7.50
N TYR A 230 -3.10 11.15 -8.82
CA TYR A 230 -2.80 10.03 -9.71
C TYR A 230 -1.51 10.31 -10.47
N LEU A 231 -0.54 9.39 -10.40
CA LEU A 231 0.80 9.57 -10.94
C LEU A 231 1.08 8.57 -12.08
N LYS A 232 1.79 9.03 -13.11
CA LYS A 232 2.40 8.19 -14.17
C LYS A 232 3.91 8.40 -14.20
N GLY A 233 4.62 7.49 -14.87
CA GLY A 233 6.06 7.56 -15.12
C GLY A 233 6.90 6.59 -14.29
N PHE A 234 6.26 5.62 -13.62
CA PHE A 234 6.95 4.61 -12.82
C PHE A 234 7.79 3.68 -13.70
N ALA A 235 8.97 3.30 -13.23
CA ALA A 235 9.81 2.34 -13.92
C ALA A 235 9.23 0.92 -13.76
N LYS A 236 9.39 0.04 -14.76
CA LYS A 236 9.05 -1.37 -14.57
C LYS A 236 9.94 -1.99 -13.49
N GLY A 237 9.33 -2.75 -12.56
CA GLY A 237 9.99 -3.33 -11.39
C GLY A 237 9.84 -2.47 -10.15
N ASN A 238 10.84 -2.52 -9.26
CA ASN A 238 10.79 -1.83 -7.98
C ASN A 238 10.90 -0.30 -8.14
N ASN A 239 10.00 0.42 -7.49
CA ASN A 239 10.03 1.87 -7.31
C ASN A 239 9.91 2.17 -5.82
N TRP A 240 10.54 3.23 -5.34
CA TRP A 240 10.36 3.69 -3.96
C TRP A 240 9.65 5.04 -3.94
N VAL A 241 8.77 5.20 -2.95
CA VAL A 241 7.98 6.41 -2.69
C VAL A 241 8.19 6.82 -1.24
N GLN A 242 8.57 8.07 -1.04
CA GLN A 242 8.75 8.69 0.26
C GLN A 242 7.77 9.86 0.42
N LEU A 243 7.14 9.96 1.59
CA LEU A 243 6.36 11.11 2.00
C LEU A 243 7.00 11.74 3.25
N GLU A 244 7.08 13.07 3.27
CA GLU A 244 7.57 13.84 4.42
C GLU A 244 6.62 15.02 4.70
N PHE A 245 6.17 15.17 5.95
CA PHE A 245 5.47 16.39 6.38
C PHE A 245 6.50 17.49 6.62
N ILE A 246 6.37 18.63 5.92
CA ILE A 246 7.29 19.77 6.03
C ILE A 246 6.57 21.08 6.37
N ASP A 247 7.28 21.99 7.03
CA ASP A 247 6.82 23.35 7.32
C ASP A 247 6.91 24.28 6.09
N GLY A 248 6.47 25.54 6.25
CA GLY A 248 6.55 26.56 5.20
C GLY A 248 7.96 26.97 4.77
N GLN A 249 9.02 26.56 5.49
CA GLN A 249 10.43 26.77 5.12
C GLN A 249 11.06 25.52 4.48
N GLY A 250 10.34 24.40 4.49
CA GLY A 250 10.78 23.12 3.95
C GLY A 250 11.55 22.23 4.94
N ASN A 251 11.58 22.59 6.22
CA ASN A 251 12.10 21.72 7.28
C ASN A 251 11.08 20.61 7.58
N LYS A 252 11.54 19.47 8.07
CA LYS A 252 10.66 18.40 8.54
C LYS A 252 9.93 18.84 9.81
N VAL A 253 8.65 18.48 9.91
CA VAL A 253 7.90 18.60 11.16
C VAL A 253 8.09 17.31 11.95
N GLU A 254 8.91 17.37 13.00
CA GLU A 254 9.20 16.23 13.86
C GLU A 254 7.93 15.74 14.56
N ASN A 255 7.52 14.51 14.22
CA ASN A 255 6.56 13.68 14.91
C ASN A 255 6.82 12.23 14.49
N GLU A 256 6.33 11.26 15.24
CA GLU A 256 6.36 9.87 14.82
C GLU A 256 5.62 9.72 13.46
N PHE A 257 6.06 8.80 12.60
CA PHE A 257 5.50 8.54 11.25
C PHE A 257 5.57 9.68 10.19
N ASN A 258 5.90 10.93 10.56
CA ASN A 258 5.94 12.09 9.65
C ASN A 258 6.98 12.02 8.50
N THR A 259 7.90 11.05 8.55
CA THR A 259 8.65 10.59 7.37
C THR A 259 8.37 9.11 7.18
N SER A 260 7.92 8.72 5.99
CA SER A 260 7.62 7.31 5.65
C SER A 260 8.09 6.98 4.24
N VAL A 261 8.68 5.79 4.07
CA VAL A 261 9.11 5.24 2.78
C VAL A 261 8.38 3.91 2.54
N ARG A 262 7.99 3.65 1.30
CA ARG A 262 7.50 2.35 0.82
C ARG A 262 8.19 1.98 -0.49
N VAL A 263 8.33 0.68 -0.72
CA VAL A 263 8.70 0.11 -2.02
C VAL A 263 7.45 -0.52 -2.62
N ILE A 264 7.22 -0.23 -3.90
CA ILE A 264 6.17 -0.86 -4.71
C ILE A 264 6.80 -1.51 -5.93
N SER A 265 6.09 -2.44 -6.57
CA SER A 265 6.47 -2.97 -7.88
C SER A 265 5.46 -2.52 -8.93
N PHE A 266 5.94 -2.03 -10.07
CA PHE A 266 5.12 -1.79 -11.25
C PHE A 266 5.43 -2.85 -12.31
N ASP A 267 4.47 -3.71 -12.61
CA ASP A 267 4.59 -4.71 -13.67
C ASP A 267 3.33 -4.74 -14.54
N PRO A 268 3.35 -4.13 -15.74
CA PRO A 268 2.22 -4.12 -16.68
C PRO A 268 1.67 -5.51 -17.07
N SER A 269 2.38 -6.61 -16.75
CA SER A 269 1.86 -7.97 -16.95
C SER A 269 0.84 -8.40 -15.87
N TYR A 270 0.75 -7.68 -14.75
CA TYR A 270 -0.16 -7.97 -13.64
C TYR A 270 -1.63 -7.59 -14.00
N GLN A 271 -2.57 -8.50 -13.70
CA GLN A 271 -3.95 -8.48 -14.20
C GLN A 271 -5.00 -8.48 -13.08
N ASP A 272 -4.72 -7.89 -11.93
CA ASP A 272 -5.70 -7.82 -10.84
C ASP A 272 -6.86 -6.84 -11.15
N GLY A 273 -7.91 -6.87 -10.33
CA GLY A 273 -9.11 -6.04 -10.54
C GLY A 273 -8.82 -4.54 -10.50
N LEU A 274 -7.83 -4.10 -9.70
CA LEU A 274 -7.40 -2.70 -9.69
C LEU A 274 -6.76 -2.32 -11.03
N SER A 275 -5.86 -3.16 -11.56
CA SER A 275 -5.20 -2.88 -12.83
C SER A 275 -6.19 -2.85 -14.00
N GLN A 276 -7.18 -3.75 -14.00
CA GLN A 276 -8.27 -3.76 -14.98
C GLN A 276 -9.14 -2.49 -14.89
N LEU A 277 -9.49 -2.06 -13.67
CA LEU A 277 -10.24 -0.83 -13.42
C LEU A 277 -9.48 0.43 -13.89
N VAL A 278 -8.17 0.50 -13.62
CA VAL A 278 -7.31 1.64 -13.97
C VAL A 278 -7.07 1.73 -15.48
N ARG A 279 -6.89 0.60 -16.18
CA ARG A 279 -6.73 0.59 -17.65
C ARG A 279 -8.04 0.84 -18.40
N GLY A 280 -9.19 0.57 -17.77
CA GLY A 280 -10.50 0.65 -18.41
C GLY A 280 -10.93 -0.64 -19.09
N ASP A 281 -10.39 -1.78 -18.68
CA ASP A 281 -10.66 -3.10 -19.27
C ASP A 281 -12.05 -3.65 -18.87
N LEU A 282 -12.69 -3.06 -17.86
CA LEU A 282 -13.97 -3.48 -17.30
C LEU A 282 -15.15 -2.77 -17.98
N SER A 283 -16.24 -3.49 -18.25
CA SER A 283 -17.50 -2.85 -18.64
C SER A 283 -18.11 -2.09 -17.44
N PRO A 284 -18.84 -0.97 -17.64
CA PRO A 284 -19.51 -0.26 -16.55
C PRO A 284 -20.47 -1.14 -15.73
N THR A 285 -21.08 -2.14 -16.37
CA THR A 285 -21.92 -3.16 -15.70
C THR A 285 -21.11 -3.98 -14.71
N ILE A 286 -19.96 -4.51 -15.11
CA ILE A 286 -19.07 -5.28 -14.21
C ILE A 286 -18.50 -4.36 -13.13
N ALA A 287 -18.05 -3.16 -13.51
CA ALA A 287 -17.42 -2.21 -12.61
C ALA A 287 -18.35 -1.70 -11.50
N ARG A 288 -19.69 -1.74 -11.67
CA ARG A 288 -20.66 -1.37 -10.62
C ARG A 288 -20.71 -2.34 -9.43
N SER A 289 -20.29 -3.59 -9.61
CA SER A 289 -20.22 -4.57 -8.51
C SER A 289 -19.40 -4.08 -7.32
N ILE A 290 -18.33 -3.32 -7.55
CA ILE A 290 -17.40 -2.88 -6.49
C ILE A 290 -17.95 -1.71 -5.65
N VAL A 291 -19.02 -1.04 -6.09
CA VAL A 291 -19.61 0.13 -5.39
C VAL A 291 -21.00 -0.11 -4.80
N ASP A 292 -21.69 -1.18 -5.19
CA ASP A 292 -22.98 -1.59 -4.60
C ASP A 292 -22.95 -3.08 -4.22
N PRO A 293 -22.95 -3.43 -2.92
CA PRO A 293 -22.89 -4.82 -2.46
C PRO A 293 -24.15 -5.63 -2.79
N ASN A 294 -25.25 -4.98 -3.21
CA ASN A 294 -26.48 -5.64 -3.63
C ASN A 294 -26.58 -5.73 -5.16
N TYR A 295 -25.54 -5.33 -5.89
CA TYR A 295 -25.55 -5.33 -7.34
C TYR A 295 -25.54 -6.75 -7.89
N GLN A 296 -26.72 -7.22 -8.30
CA GLN A 296 -26.83 -8.44 -9.09
C GLN A 296 -26.52 -8.09 -10.55
N THR A 297 -25.37 -8.56 -11.04
CA THR A 297 -25.18 -8.73 -12.48
C THR A 297 -26.23 -9.72 -12.96
N ILE A 298 -27.35 -9.21 -13.49
CA ILE A 298 -28.17 -10.00 -14.40
C ILE A 298 -27.18 -10.43 -15.49
N PRO A 299 -26.95 -11.74 -15.72
CA PRO A 299 -26.10 -12.16 -16.80
C PRO A 299 -26.63 -11.47 -18.04
N SER A 300 -25.74 -10.85 -18.81
CA SER A 300 -26.13 -10.22 -20.08
C SER A 300 -27.04 -11.23 -20.78
N LEU A 301 -28.26 -10.82 -21.12
CA LEU A 301 -28.85 -11.43 -22.31
C LEU A 301 -27.73 -11.29 -23.33
N GLU A 302 -27.34 -12.41 -23.93
CA GLU A 302 -26.56 -12.38 -25.15
C GLU A 302 -27.25 -11.32 -26.00
N GLU A 303 -26.49 -10.34 -26.51
CA GLU A 303 -27.04 -9.50 -27.56
C GLU A 303 -27.34 -10.48 -28.70
N GLU A 304 -28.57 -10.98 -28.73
CA GLU A 304 -29.19 -11.56 -29.90
C GLU A 304 -29.24 -10.42 -30.91
N THR A 305 -28.09 -10.16 -31.53
CA THR A 305 -28.02 -9.60 -32.87
C THR A 305 -29.04 -10.42 -33.65
N PRO A 306 -30.19 -9.84 -34.03
CA PRO A 306 -31.22 -10.62 -34.67
C PRO A 306 -30.57 -11.21 -35.92
N PHE A 307 -30.49 -12.54 -35.96
CA PHE A 307 -30.05 -13.25 -37.14
C PHE A 307 -31.16 -13.01 -38.17
N ILE A 308 -30.98 -11.94 -38.95
CA ILE A 308 -31.82 -11.64 -40.09
C ILE A 308 -31.51 -12.75 -41.09
N GLU A 309 -32.31 -13.82 -41.03
CA GLU A 309 -32.48 -14.71 -42.17
C GLU A 309 -32.79 -13.81 -43.37
N PRO A 310 -31.99 -13.87 -44.45
CA PRO A 310 -32.35 -13.15 -45.65
C PRO A 310 -33.60 -13.80 -46.22
N GLU A 311 -34.77 -13.21 -45.96
CA GLU A 311 -36.00 -13.58 -46.65
C GLU A 311 -35.76 -13.46 -48.15
N THR A 312 -35.58 -14.60 -48.80
CA THR A 312 -35.40 -14.72 -50.24
C THR A 312 -36.65 -14.16 -50.92
N SER A 313 -36.57 -12.89 -51.28
CA SER A 313 -37.60 -12.16 -51.99
C SER A 313 -37.66 -12.73 -53.41
N ILE A 314 -38.62 -13.63 -53.65
CA ILE A 314 -38.88 -14.13 -55.01
C ILE A 314 -39.50 -12.97 -55.80
N VAL A 315 -38.64 -12.24 -56.52
CA VAL A 315 -39.05 -11.34 -57.59
C VAL A 315 -38.84 -12.09 -58.89
N GLU A 316 -39.93 -12.39 -59.60
CA GLU A 316 -39.86 -12.87 -60.98
C GLU A 316 -39.25 -11.76 -61.85
N GLU A 317 -38.01 -11.95 -62.27
CA GLU A 317 -37.38 -11.10 -63.26
C GLU A 317 -37.64 -11.69 -64.65
N GLU A 318 -38.49 -11.03 -65.45
CA GLU A 318 -38.78 -11.48 -66.81
C GLU A 318 -37.55 -11.39 -67.71
N ASN A 319 -37.28 -12.46 -68.47
CA ASN A 319 -36.22 -12.50 -69.47
C ASN A 319 -36.31 -11.33 -70.46
N PRO A 320 -35.16 -10.85 -70.95
CA PRO A 320 -35.01 -10.83 -72.39
C PRO A 320 -33.74 -11.51 -72.91
N VAL A 321 -33.95 -12.28 -73.98
CA VAL A 321 -32.95 -12.93 -74.84
C VAL A 321 -31.95 -11.94 -75.42
N VAL A 322 -30.63 -12.21 -75.31
CA VAL A 322 -29.62 -11.87 -76.34
C VAL A 322 -28.58 -12.99 -76.44
N GLU A 323 -28.11 -13.19 -77.68
CA GLU A 323 -27.39 -14.30 -78.30
C GLU A 323 -25.97 -14.67 -77.78
N GLU A 324 -25.44 -15.77 -78.36
CA GLU A 324 -24.27 -16.54 -77.93
C GLU A 324 -22.90 -16.03 -78.44
N THR A 325 -21.86 -16.12 -77.58
CA THR A 325 -20.45 -16.49 -77.93
C THR A 325 -19.62 -15.53 -78.84
N PRO A 326 -18.26 -15.65 -78.94
CA PRO A 326 -17.39 -16.73 -78.44
C PRO A 326 -16.15 -16.35 -77.61
N VAL A 327 -15.74 -17.35 -76.81
CA VAL A 327 -14.38 -17.85 -76.52
C VAL A 327 -13.19 -17.01 -77.05
N ILE A 328 -12.34 -16.58 -76.11
CA ILE A 328 -10.89 -16.46 -76.32
C ILE A 328 -10.19 -17.05 -75.07
N GLU A 329 -9.59 -18.23 -75.22
CA GLU A 329 -8.48 -18.66 -74.35
C GLU A 329 -7.23 -17.86 -74.72
N LEU A 330 -6.41 -17.47 -73.75
CA LEU A 330 -4.98 -17.22 -73.97
C LEU A 330 -4.18 -17.34 -72.66
N GLU A 331 -3.39 -18.41 -72.64
CA GLU A 331 -2.28 -18.85 -71.79
C GLU A 331 -1.67 -17.93 -70.71
N SER A 332 -1.34 -18.58 -69.59
CA SER A 332 -0.34 -18.15 -68.60
C SER A 332 1.06 -17.96 -69.19
N PRO A 333 1.95 -17.25 -68.47
CA PRO A 333 3.27 -17.85 -68.22
C PRO A 333 3.65 -17.93 -66.74
N ILE A 334 4.31 -19.03 -66.42
CA ILE A 334 5.10 -19.25 -65.20
C ILE A 334 6.41 -18.46 -65.29
N VAL A 335 6.83 -17.81 -64.21
CA VAL A 335 8.24 -17.47 -63.96
C VAL A 335 8.55 -17.72 -62.48
N GLU A 336 9.36 -18.75 -62.21
CA GLU A 336 10.16 -18.83 -60.98
C GLU A 336 11.29 -17.79 -61.02
N GLU A 337 11.63 -17.17 -59.90
CA GLU A 337 12.90 -17.46 -59.20
C GLU A 337 13.01 -16.64 -57.91
N ASN A 338 13.52 -17.29 -56.85
CA ASN A 338 14.05 -16.59 -55.67
C ASN A 338 15.41 -15.95 -56.02
N PRO A 339 15.93 -15.06 -55.17
CA PRO A 339 17.01 -15.59 -54.35
C PRO A 339 16.89 -15.28 -52.85
N VAL A 340 17.42 -16.22 -52.07
CA VAL A 340 17.68 -16.10 -50.64
C VAL A 340 18.67 -14.96 -50.40
N ILE A 341 18.43 -14.15 -49.36
CA ILE A 341 19.42 -13.23 -48.81
C ILE A 341 19.92 -13.82 -47.49
N GLU A 342 21.21 -14.15 -47.46
CA GLU A 342 21.92 -14.57 -46.25
C GLU A 342 22.19 -13.33 -45.35
N PRO A 343 22.09 -13.45 -44.02
CA PRO A 343 22.61 -12.43 -43.12
C PRO A 343 24.13 -12.59 -42.97
N GLU A 344 24.92 -11.65 -43.53
CA GLU A 344 26.35 -11.57 -43.23
C GLU A 344 26.59 -11.31 -41.74
N SER A 345 27.64 -11.93 -41.20
CA SER A 345 28.08 -11.79 -39.82
C SER A 345 29.37 -10.97 -39.74
N PRO A 346 29.45 -9.94 -38.88
CA PRO A 346 30.72 -9.31 -38.57
C PRO A 346 31.43 -10.06 -37.44
N VAL A 347 32.45 -10.83 -37.79
CA VAL A 347 33.47 -11.29 -36.84
C VAL A 347 34.35 -10.09 -36.48
N ILE A 348 34.48 -9.79 -35.19
CA ILE A 348 35.52 -8.90 -34.66
C ILE A 348 36.19 -9.62 -33.48
N GLU A 349 37.49 -9.87 -33.62
CA GLU A 349 38.32 -10.50 -32.58
C GLU A 349 38.64 -9.50 -31.44
N PRO A 350 38.84 -9.97 -30.20
CA PRO A 350 39.16 -9.09 -29.08
C PRO A 350 40.66 -8.73 -29.04
N GLU A 351 40.99 -7.45 -29.18
CA GLU A 351 42.33 -6.95 -28.84
C GLU A 351 42.50 -6.77 -27.32
N SER A 352 43.58 -7.35 -26.81
CA SER A 352 44.27 -7.00 -25.57
C SER A 352 45.76 -7.36 -25.79
N PRO A 353 46.74 -6.86 -25.00
CA PRO A 353 46.61 -6.04 -23.78
C PRO A 353 47.50 -4.77 -23.78
N ILE A 354 47.28 -3.87 -22.80
CA ILE A 354 48.36 -3.11 -22.18
C ILE A 354 48.25 -3.26 -20.67
N VAL A 355 49.37 -3.61 -20.05
CA VAL A 355 49.56 -3.74 -18.60
C VAL A 355 49.96 -2.39 -18.03
N GLU A 356 49.35 -1.99 -16.91
CA GLU A 356 49.96 -1.03 -15.99
C GLU A 356 49.90 -1.62 -14.58
N GLU A 357 51.05 -1.66 -13.91
CA GLU A 357 51.24 -2.39 -12.66
C GLU A 357 50.95 -1.52 -11.43
N ASN A 358 50.07 -2.02 -10.54
CA ASN A 358 50.20 -1.91 -9.07
C ASN A 358 50.14 -0.50 -8.41
N PRO A 359 49.94 -0.40 -7.06
CA PRO A 359 49.98 -1.48 -6.08
C PRO A 359 48.69 -1.70 -5.27
N VAL A 360 48.66 -2.92 -4.73
CA VAL A 360 47.89 -3.36 -3.56
C VAL A 360 48.03 -2.36 -2.41
N ILE A 361 46.91 -2.03 -1.76
CA ILE A 361 46.88 -1.49 -0.40
C ILE A 361 46.16 -2.53 0.45
N GLU A 362 46.89 -3.11 1.42
CA GLU A 362 46.33 -4.02 2.41
C GLU A 362 45.46 -3.24 3.43
N PRO A 363 44.42 -3.85 4.02
CA PRO A 363 43.62 -3.20 5.04
C PRO A 363 44.36 -3.16 6.38
N GLU A 364 45.00 -2.03 6.70
CA GLU A 364 45.49 -1.79 8.06
C GLU A 364 44.33 -1.62 9.05
N SER A 365 44.27 -2.54 10.00
CA SER A 365 43.39 -2.50 11.17
C SER A 365 43.83 -1.44 12.18
N PRO A 366 42.93 -0.58 12.71
CA PRO A 366 43.22 0.20 13.91
C PRO A 366 42.96 -0.63 15.18
N ILE A 367 44.03 -1.19 15.76
CA ILE A 367 44.08 -1.56 17.18
C ILE A 367 45.00 -0.56 17.87
N VAL A 368 44.46 0.45 18.56
CA VAL A 368 45.21 1.27 19.53
C VAL A 368 44.32 1.64 20.73
N GLU A 369 44.64 0.97 21.84
CA GLU A 369 44.68 1.47 23.22
C GLU A 369 43.51 2.29 23.80
N GLU A 370 42.75 1.63 24.68
CA GLU A 370 42.18 2.28 25.86
C GLU A 370 43.29 2.97 26.68
N LYS A 371 43.05 4.22 27.09
CA LYS A 371 43.70 4.80 28.27
C LYS A 371 42.68 5.58 29.11
N PRO A 372 42.84 5.59 30.44
CA PRO A 372 41.78 6.01 31.35
C PRO A 372 41.70 7.54 31.42
N VAL A 373 40.47 8.05 31.55
CA VAL A 373 40.23 9.40 32.06
C VAL A 373 40.02 9.31 33.57
N GLU A 374 40.63 10.24 34.30
CA GLU A 374 40.73 10.22 35.76
C GLU A 374 39.38 10.40 36.47
N THR A 375 39.35 9.84 37.68
CA THR A 375 38.31 10.03 38.69
C THR A 375 38.27 11.48 39.20
N GLU A 376 37.12 12.15 39.09
CA GLU A 376 36.76 13.23 40.01
C GLU A 376 35.82 12.70 41.10
N THR A 377 36.39 12.50 42.29
CA THR A 377 35.66 12.27 43.53
C THR A 377 35.16 13.59 44.13
N VAL A 378 33.84 13.78 44.27
CA VAL A 378 33.27 14.69 45.28
C VAL A 378 32.04 14.06 45.98
N GLU A 379 32.25 13.79 47.26
CA GLU A 379 31.30 13.73 48.40
C GLU A 379 29.89 13.13 48.24
N LYS A 380 29.82 11.89 48.73
CA LYS A 380 28.65 11.28 49.39
C LYS A 380 28.27 12.06 50.65
N LEU A 381 27.00 12.49 50.77
CA LEU A 381 26.39 12.90 52.03
C LEU A 381 25.32 11.88 52.44
N GLU A 382 25.46 11.32 53.63
CA GLU A 382 24.47 10.44 54.27
C GLU A 382 23.59 11.26 55.21
N GLU A 383 22.26 11.23 55.05
CA GLU A 383 21.33 11.58 56.13
C GLU A 383 20.13 10.64 56.19
N THR A 384 20.13 9.82 57.24
CA THR A 384 18.96 9.16 57.88
C THR A 384 19.51 8.51 59.17
N PRO A 385 18.70 8.28 60.24
CA PRO A 385 17.28 8.61 60.40
C PRO A 385 16.98 9.42 61.67
N GLU A 386 15.74 9.88 61.84
CA GLU A 386 15.17 10.06 63.18
C GLU A 386 13.68 9.70 63.20
N ALA A 387 13.23 9.14 64.32
CA ALA A 387 11.89 8.58 64.48
C ALA A 387 11.18 9.25 65.66
N ILE A 388 9.89 9.57 65.52
CA ILE A 388 9.06 10.03 66.63
C ILE A 388 7.71 9.29 66.66
N GLU A 389 7.60 8.49 67.72
CA GLU A 389 6.47 7.96 68.50
C GLU A 389 4.99 8.11 68.05
N SER A 390 4.25 7.05 68.37
CA SER A 390 2.78 6.99 68.42
C SER A 390 2.19 7.77 69.62
N PRO A 391 0.84 7.83 69.74
CA PRO A 391 0.25 7.03 70.82
C PRO A 391 -1.06 6.31 70.47
N LEU A 392 -1.43 5.34 71.33
CA LEU A 392 -2.62 4.49 71.24
C LEU A 392 -3.93 5.22 71.59
N THR A 393 -5.09 4.69 71.16
CA THR A 393 -6.24 4.48 72.08
C THR A 393 -7.29 3.45 71.61
N THR A 394 -7.36 2.32 72.34
CA THR A 394 -8.53 1.54 72.81
C THR A 394 -9.72 1.15 71.91
N ILE A 395 -10.02 -0.15 71.97
CA ILE A 395 -11.26 -0.88 71.58
C ILE A 395 -12.36 -0.70 72.65
N PRO A 396 -13.64 -0.99 72.36
CA PRO A 396 -14.34 -2.00 73.18
C PRO A 396 -15.18 -3.03 72.39
N GLU A 397 -15.33 -4.24 72.97
CA GLU A 397 -16.22 -5.33 72.55
C GLU A 397 -17.72 -4.93 72.69
N THR A 398 -18.72 -5.51 72.00
CA THR A 398 -19.21 -6.92 71.91
C THR A 398 -20.27 -7.00 70.76
N LYS A 399 -20.98 -8.10 70.39
CA LYS A 399 -21.28 -9.43 70.97
C LYS A 399 -21.72 -10.45 69.89
N GLU A 400 -21.88 -11.72 70.28
CA GLU A 400 -22.46 -12.82 69.47
C GLU A 400 -23.99 -12.95 69.56
N ILE A 401 -24.62 -13.55 68.53
CA ILE A 401 -25.81 -14.44 68.62
C ILE A 401 -25.72 -15.54 67.53
N ASN A 402 -26.06 -16.79 67.89
CA ASN A 402 -26.16 -17.99 67.01
C ASN A 402 -27.65 -18.35 66.76
N GLU A 403 -28.11 -19.22 65.84
CA GLU A 403 -27.58 -20.31 64.98
C GLU A 403 -28.68 -20.59 63.88
N PRO A 404 -28.79 -21.72 63.13
CA PRO A 404 -27.84 -22.58 62.39
C PRO A 404 -28.19 -22.70 60.87
N ALA A 405 -27.42 -23.49 60.10
CA ALA A 405 -27.71 -23.88 58.70
C ALA A 405 -28.74 -25.04 58.58
N PRO A 406 -29.28 -25.36 57.37
CA PRO A 406 -28.68 -26.49 56.62
C PRO A 406 -28.84 -26.47 55.07
N GLY A 407 -28.08 -27.33 54.38
CA GLY A 407 -28.55 -28.01 53.15
C GLY A 407 -27.77 -27.77 51.86
N ILE A 408 -26.82 -28.67 51.54
CA ILE A 408 -26.19 -28.78 50.21
C ILE A 408 -27.05 -29.71 49.33
N GLN A 409 -27.20 -29.38 48.04
CA GLN A 409 -27.60 -30.31 46.98
C GLN A 409 -26.63 -30.19 45.78
N PRO A 410 -26.29 -31.29 45.08
CA PRO A 410 -25.33 -31.28 43.98
C PRO A 410 -25.93 -30.75 42.66
N PRO A 411 -25.08 -30.37 41.67
CA PRO A 411 -25.55 -29.90 40.36
C PRO A 411 -26.21 -31.02 39.55
N LEU A 412 -27.24 -30.68 38.78
CA LEU A 412 -27.85 -31.56 37.80
C LEU A 412 -27.06 -31.56 36.49
N GLU A 413 -26.84 -32.75 35.96
CA GLU A 413 -26.23 -33.04 34.67
C GLU A 413 -27.17 -32.63 33.53
N VAL A 414 -26.66 -31.93 32.51
CA VAL A 414 -27.40 -31.55 31.31
C VAL A 414 -26.61 -32.02 30.09
N GLU A 415 -27.28 -32.74 29.20
CA GLU A 415 -26.71 -33.42 28.04
C GLU A 415 -26.07 -32.45 27.02
N PRO A 416 -25.05 -32.89 26.26
CA PRO A 416 -24.34 -32.04 25.31
C PRO A 416 -25.21 -31.66 24.10
N ILE A 417 -25.34 -30.36 23.86
CA ILE A 417 -25.84 -29.81 22.59
C ILE A 417 -24.76 -30.08 21.52
N PRO A 418 -25.11 -30.59 20.33
CA PRO A 418 -24.12 -30.94 19.30
C PRO A 418 -23.36 -29.73 18.79
N GLU A 419 -22.06 -29.91 18.56
CA GLU A 419 -21.18 -28.91 17.96
C GLU A 419 -21.70 -28.47 16.58
N PRO A 420 -21.78 -27.15 16.29
CA PRO A 420 -21.94 -26.70 14.91
C PRO A 420 -20.67 -27.06 14.14
N GLN A 421 -20.80 -27.99 13.19
CA GLN A 421 -19.68 -28.45 12.39
C GLN A 421 -19.09 -27.30 11.57
N ASN A 422 -17.79 -27.06 11.75
CA ASN A 422 -16.85 -26.52 10.77
C ASN A 422 -17.42 -25.48 9.80
N ASN A 423 -17.67 -24.27 10.31
CA ASN A 423 -17.61 -23.07 9.47
C ASN A 423 -16.21 -22.48 9.65
N SER A 424 -15.45 -22.28 8.58
CA SER A 424 -14.07 -21.81 8.67
C SER A 424 -14.03 -20.35 9.12
N GLU A 425 -13.83 -20.11 10.42
CA GLU A 425 -13.55 -18.78 10.96
C GLU A 425 -12.21 -18.27 10.41
N GLN A 426 -12.29 -17.40 9.41
CA GLN A 426 -11.11 -16.86 8.73
C GLN A 426 -10.57 -15.68 9.53
N LYS A 427 -9.91 -16.01 10.66
CA LYS A 427 -9.16 -15.09 11.51
C LYS A 427 -8.22 -14.22 10.66
N ILE A 428 -8.30 -12.90 10.82
CA ILE A 428 -7.44 -11.95 10.11
C ILE A 428 -6.19 -11.69 10.95
N THR A 429 -5.15 -12.50 10.75
CA THR A 429 -3.80 -12.23 11.27
C THR A 429 -3.10 -11.21 10.37
N ILE A 430 -2.64 -10.09 10.95
CA ILE A 430 -2.08 -8.97 10.17
C ILE A 430 -0.57 -9.13 9.89
N PHE A 431 0.26 -9.35 10.91
CA PHE A 431 1.72 -9.34 10.74
C PHE A 431 2.23 -10.43 9.78
N ASP A 432 1.77 -11.68 9.92
CA ASP A 432 2.18 -12.77 9.02
C ASP A 432 1.77 -12.51 7.56
N ARG A 433 0.58 -11.95 7.34
CA ARG A 433 0.06 -11.64 5.99
C ARG A 433 0.86 -10.53 5.32
N VAL A 434 1.23 -9.49 6.07
CA VAL A 434 2.07 -8.39 5.60
C VAL A 434 3.48 -8.88 5.27
N GLN A 435 4.10 -9.69 6.13
CA GLN A 435 5.41 -10.26 5.86
C GLN A 435 5.40 -11.20 4.65
N GLN A 436 4.33 -11.97 4.43
CA GLN A 436 4.17 -12.79 3.22
C GLN A 436 4.08 -11.96 1.93
N THR A 437 3.40 -10.80 1.94
CA THR A 437 3.43 -9.89 0.78
C THR A 437 4.79 -9.24 0.60
N VAL A 438 5.48 -8.83 1.66
CA VAL A 438 6.84 -8.26 1.59
C VAL A 438 7.86 -9.27 1.03
N ASN A 439 7.82 -10.52 1.48
CA ASN A 439 8.68 -11.59 0.96
C ASN A 439 8.41 -11.91 -0.52
N ARG A 440 7.25 -11.54 -1.08
CA ARG A 440 6.95 -11.68 -2.51
C ARG A 440 7.69 -10.68 -3.40
N PHE A 441 8.17 -9.55 -2.84
CA PHE A 441 9.06 -8.61 -3.54
C PHE A 441 10.51 -9.09 -3.57
N GLN A 442 10.89 -9.96 -2.63
CA GLN A 442 12.10 -10.75 -2.75
C GLN A 442 11.83 -11.87 -3.76
N SER A 443 11.92 -11.51 -5.06
CA SER A 443 12.14 -12.52 -6.09
C SER A 443 13.31 -13.40 -5.65
N PRO A 444 13.21 -14.73 -5.63
CA PRO A 444 14.37 -15.56 -5.37
C PRO A 444 15.43 -15.19 -6.40
N SER A 445 16.62 -14.84 -5.92
CA SER A 445 17.79 -14.74 -6.79
C SER A 445 17.93 -16.05 -7.58
N SER A 446 18.43 -15.91 -8.81
CA SER A 446 18.64 -16.95 -9.84
C SER A 446 18.60 -18.41 -9.34
N PRO A 447 17.90 -19.33 -10.05
CA PRO A 447 17.89 -20.75 -9.66
C PRO A 447 19.30 -21.25 -9.40
N ALA A 448 19.44 -22.00 -8.31
CA ALA A 448 20.71 -22.39 -7.71
C ALA A 448 21.74 -22.82 -8.76
N GLU A 449 23.00 -22.40 -8.54
CA GLU A 449 24.14 -22.93 -9.26
C GLU A 449 24.07 -24.45 -9.22
N LYS A 450 23.88 -25.04 -10.39
CA LYS A 450 23.79 -26.48 -10.56
C LYS A 450 25.18 -27.04 -10.24
N ASP A 451 25.29 -27.79 -9.14
CA ASP A 451 26.56 -28.38 -8.68
C ASP A 451 27.32 -28.98 -9.85
N ILE A 452 28.42 -28.32 -10.25
CA ILE A 452 29.34 -28.83 -11.25
C ILE A 452 30.20 -29.85 -10.52
N GLU A 453 29.86 -31.14 -10.67
CA GLU A 453 30.72 -32.23 -10.21
C GLU A 453 32.11 -32.07 -10.85
N LEU A 454 33.09 -31.67 -10.04
CA LEU A 454 34.49 -31.70 -10.41
C LEU A 454 34.87 -33.17 -10.69
N PRO A 455 35.45 -33.50 -11.86
CA PRO A 455 35.82 -34.87 -12.17
C PRO A 455 36.88 -35.35 -11.19
N THR A 456 36.57 -36.45 -10.49
CA THR A 456 37.49 -37.09 -9.56
C THR A 456 38.68 -37.69 -10.32
N LEU A 457 39.87 -37.16 -10.05
CA LEU A 457 41.12 -37.71 -10.59
C LEU A 457 41.36 -39.11 -10.03
N ASP A 458 41.44 -40.10 -10.91
CA ASP A 458 41.74 -41.49 -10.57
C ASP A 458 43.19 -41.63 -10.02
N PRO A 459 43.38 -42.07 -8.76
CA PRO A 459 44.71 -42.24 -8.18
C PRO A 459 45.57 -43.35 -8.80
N GLN A 460 45.03 -44.17 -9.72
CA GLN A 460 45.76 -45.30 -10.32
C GLN A 460 46.64 -44.95 -11.53
N LEU A 461 46.59 -43.71 -12.05
CA LEU A 461 47.31 -43.33 -13.28
C LEU A 461 48.82 -42.99 -13.11
N PHE A 462 49.36 -43.09 -11.90
CA PHE A 462 50.80 -42.89 -11.64
C PHE A 462 51.48 -44.14 -11.08
N SER A 463 51.49 -45.22 -11.87
CA SER A 463 52.47 -46.30 -11.73
C SER A 463 53.07 -46.65 -13.09
N ASN A 464 54.37 -46.99 -13.10
CA ASN A 464 55.21 -47.33 -14.27
C ASN A 464 55.76 -46.16 -15.12
N VAL A 465 56.78 -45.47 -14.60
CA VAL A 465 58.06 -45.30 -15.33
C VAL A 465 59.24 -45.44 -14.36
N GLU A 466 59.91 -46.59 -14.36
CA GLU A 466 61.27 -46.70 -13.83
C GLU A 466 62.30 -46.55 -14.96
N ARG A 467 63.34 -45.75 -14.68
CA ARG A 467 64.74 -45.85 -15.15
C ARG A 467 65.01 -46.48 -16.53
N SER A 468 65.49 -45.64 -17.45
CA SER A 468 66.80 -45.83 -18.13
C SER A 468 67.35 -44.47 -18.55
#